data_AF-A0A0F9TJK4-F1
#
_entry.id   AF-A0A0F9TJK4-F1
#
_cell.length_a   1.000
_cell.length_b   1.000
_cell.length_c   1.000
_cell.angle_alpha   90.00
_cell.angle_beta   90.00
_cell.angle_gamma   90.00
#
_symmetry.space_group_name_H-M   'P 1'
#
loop_
_entity.id
_entity.type
_entity.pdbx_description
1 polymer ?
#
loop_
_entity_poly.entity_id
_entity_poly.type
_entity_poly.pdbx_seq_one_letter_code
_entity_poly.pdbx_strand_id
1 'polypeptide(L)'
;MVLLIAPDTNRWGLLKHAAALAFGVAKRQTDYQMHCSSEFTLEMSHKSRAVARDGELARMNGPFRLSMRPNALNLIVPEAFDEPVR
;
A
#
# COMPACT_ATOMS: atom_id res chain seq x y z
N MET A 1 5.13 5.21 -6.37
CA MET A 1 4.18 4.55 -5.44
C MET A 1 4.93 4.12 -4.19
N VAL A 2 4.26 4.04 -3.04
CA VAL A 2 4.86 3.59 -1.79
C VAL A 2 4.30 2.21 -1.43
N LEU A 3 5.18 1.25 -1.16
CA LEU A 3 4.84 -0.05 -0.62
C LEU A 3 5.21 -0.08 0.86
N LEU A 4 4.23 -0.36 1.71
CA LEU A 4 4.41 -0.55 3.15
C LEU A 4 4.31 -2.05 3.47
N ILE A 5 5.34 -2.59 4.13
CA ILE A 5 5.40 -4.01 4.50
C ILE A 5 5.47 -4.08 6.03
N ALA A 6 4.54 -4.81 6.64
CA ALA A 6 4.58 -5.09 8.07
C ALA A 6 5.77 -6.04 8.38
N PRO A 7 6.49 -5.83 9.49
CA PRO A 7 7.57 -6.73 9.88
C PRO A 7 7.00 -8.11 10.26
N ASP A 8 7.76 -9.17 9.97
CA ASP A 8 7.42 -10.53 10.37
C ASP A 8 7.54 -10.66 11.89
N THR A 9 6.38 -10.55 12.56
CA THR A 9 6.27 -10.51 14.02
C THR A 9 5.10 -11.39 14.47
N ASN A 10 5.08 -11.73 15.76
CA ASN A 10 3.96 -12.46 16.34
C ASN A 10 2.67 -11.61 16.35
N ARG A 11 1.52 -12.25 16.62
CA ARG A 11 0.19 -11.61 16.59
C ARG A 11 0.11 -10.34 17.44
N TRP A 12 0.77 -10.32 18.60
CA TRP A 12 0.81 -9.18 19.50
C TRP A 12 1.68 -8.04 18.96
N GLY A 13 2.81 -8.37 18.34
CA GLY A 13 3.65 -7.41 17.62
C GLY A 13 2.86 -6.71 16.51
N LEU A 14 2.17 -7.49 15.68
CA LEU A 14 1.35 -6.93 14.60
C LEU A 14 0.22 -6.02 15.11
N LEU A 15 -0.47 -6.42 16.18
CA LEU A 15 -1.52 -5.59 16.80
C LEU A 15 -0.94 -4.27 17.34
N LYS A 16 0.24 -4.32 17.97
CA LYS A 16 0.95 -3.12 18.46
C LYS A 16 1.31 -2.18 17.31
N HIS A 17 1.82 -2.72 16.20
CA HIS A 17 2.14 -1.92 15.01
C HIS A 17 0.89 -1.30 14.38
N ALA A 18 -0.22 -2.05 14.31
CA ALA A 18 -1.49 -1.53 13.83
C ALA A 18 -2.04 -0.39 14.73
N ALA A 19 -1.95 -0.54 16.05
CA ALA A 19 -2.33 0.52 16.98
C ALA A 19 -1.43 1.75 16.82
N ALA A 20 -0.11 1.57 16.70
CA ALA A 20 0.83 2.67 16.48
C ALA A 20 0.51 3.46 15.20
N LEU A 21 0.10 2.78 14.13
CA LEU A 21 -0.37 3.42 12.89
C LEU A 21 -1.67 4.20 13.12
N ALA A 22 -2.65 3.61 13.81
CA ALA A 22 -3.94 4.25 14.08
C ALA A 22 -3.81 5.51 14.95
N PHE A 23 -2.88 5.51 15.92
CA PHE A 23 -2.61 6.66 16.79
C PHE A 23 -1.56 7.65 16.21
N GLY A 24 -1.05 7.41 15.00
CA GLY A 24 -0.10 8.32 14.33
C GLY A 24 1.31 8.36 14.93
N VAL A 25 1.68 7.36 15.74
CA VAL A 25 3.00 7.27 16.42
C VAL A 25 3.96 6.27 15.78
N ALA A 26 3.55 5.68 14.64
CA ALA A 26 4.33 4.65 13.95
C ALA A 26 5.67 5.19 13.41
N LYS A 27 6.75 4.46 13.70
CA LYS A 27 8.11 4.77 13.24
C LYS A 27 8.49 3.93 12.03
N ARG A 28 9.01 4.60 10.99
CA ARG A 28 9.59 3.96 9.80
C ARG A 28 10.73 3.02 10.21
N GLN A 29 10.83 1.85 9.58
CA GLN A 29 11.79 0.77 9.84
C GLN A 29 11.58 -0.03 11.15
N THR A 30 10.71 0.41 12.06
CA THR A 30 10.39 -0.35 13.29
C THR A 30 8.99 -0.94 13.22
N ASP A 31 8.00 -0.15 12.80
CA ASP A 31 6.61 -0.59 12.71
C ASP A 31 6.19 -1.03 11.30
N TYR A 32 6.96 -0.63 10.29
CA TYR A 32 6.80 -1.03 8.90
C TYR A 32 8.08 -0.73 8.09
N GLN A 33 8.30 -1.50 7.03
CA GLN A 33 9.28 -1.19 6.00
C GLN A 33 8.59 -0.36 4.89
N MET A 34 9.31 0.61 4.34
CA MET A 34 8.80 1.50 3.29
C MET A 34 9.71 1.45 2.08
N HIS A 35 9.18 1.01 0.95
CA HIS A 35 9.84 1.02 -0.35
C HIS A 35 9.14 1.98 -1.30
N CYS A 36 9.92 2.76 -2.06
CA CYS A 36 9.40 3.68 -3.06
C CYS A 36 9.87 3.23 -4.43
N SER A 37 8.93 2.92 -5.32
CA SER A 37 9.20 2.51 -6.70
C SER A 37 7.99 2.84 -7.58
N SER A 38 8.20 2.89 -8.90
CA SER A 38 7.12 2.89 -9.89
C SER A 38 6.56 1.48 -10.12
N GLU A 39 7.36 0.44 -9.84
CA GLU A 39 7.03 -0.95 -10.10
C GLU A 39 7.36 -1.85 -8.91
N PHE A 40 6.46 -2.79 -8.61
CA PHE A 40 6.66 -3.85 -7.63
C PHE A 40 6.14 -5.19 -8.15
N THR A 41 6.89 -6.25 -7.85
CA THR A 41 6.45 -7.64 -8.04
C THR A 41 6.42 -8.30 -6.67
N LEU A 42 5.23 -8.77 -6.26
CA LEU A 42 5.05 -9.51 -5.03
C LEU A 42 4.91 -11.00 -5.34
N GLU A 43 5.86 -11.77 -4.85
CA GLU A 43 5.86 -13.23 -4.91
C GLU A 43 5.55 -13.79 -3.53
N MET A 44 4.61 -14.72 -3.46
CA MET A 44 4.18 -15.35 -2.22
C MET A 44 4.15 -16.87 -2.41
N SER A 45 4.42 -17.62 -1.34
CA SER A 45 4.39 -19.08 -1.33
C SER A 45 3.03 -19.64 -1.78
N HIS A 46 1.93 -19.02 -1.35
CA HIS A 46 0.58 -19.34 -1.79
C HIS A 46 0.17 -18.48 -2.97
N LYS A 47 -0.14 -19.13 -4.10
CA LYS A 47 -0.50 -18.44 -5.34
C LYS A 47 -1.84 -17.70 -5.29
N SER A 48 -2.81 -18.10 -4.46
CA SER A 48 -4.14 -17.47 -4.40
C SER A 48 -4.40 -16.79 -3.07
N ARG A 49 -4.76 -15.50 -3.09
CA ARG A 49 -5.04 -14.70 -1.88
C ARG A 49 -6.23 -13.77 -2.09
N ALA A 50 -6.90 -13.43 -0.99
CA ALA A 50 -7.87 -12.34 -0.98
C ALA A 50 -7.11 -11.01 -0.88
N VAL A 51 -7.42 -10.08 -1.77
CA VAL A 51 -6.76 -8.77 -1.88
C VAL A 51 -7.84 -7.70 -1.88
N ALA A 52 -7.70 -6.72 -0.99
CA ALA A 52 -8.52 -5.53 -1.01
C ALA A 52 -7.95 -4.54 -2.02
N ARG A 53 -8.77 -4.04 -2.95
CA ARG A 53 -8.43 -3.00 -3.93
C ARG A 53 -9.52 -1.94 -3.86
N ASP A 54 -9.15 -0.70 -3.59
CA ASP A 54 -10.09 0.42 -3.48
C ASP A 54 -11.28 0.16 -2.52
N GLY A 55 -11.03 -0.57 -1.43
CA GLY A 55 -12.05 -0.98 -0.46
C GLY A 55 -12.82 -2.27 -0.81
N GLU A 56 -12.66 -2.80 -2.02
CA GLU A 56 -13.34 -4.03 -2.45
C GLU A 56 -12.45 -5.27 -2.30
N LEU A 57 -13.03 -6.38 -1.83
CA LEU A 57 -12.30 -7.64 -1.64
C LEU A 57 -12.45 -8.56 -2.87
N ALA A 58 -11.34 -8.96 -3.47
CA ALA A 58 -11.32 -9.92 -4.57
C ALA A 58 -10.28 -11.03 -4.36
N ARG A 59 -10.59 -12.26 -4.79
CA ARG A 59 -9.59 -13.34 -4.86
C ARG A 59 -8.73 -13.15 -6.11
N MET A 60 -7.41 -13.19 -5.93
CA MET A 60 -6.45 -12.96 -7.00
C MET A 60 -5.32 -13.99 -6.93
N ASN A 61 -4.79 -14.33 -8.10
CA ASN A 61 -3.65 -15.22 -8.23
C ASN A 61 -2.37 -14.40 -8.49
N GLY A 62 -1.30 -14.74 -7.77
CA GLY A 62 0.01 -14.15 -7.93
C GLY A 62 0.78 -14.72 -9.15
N PRO A 63 1.90 -14.09 -9.52
CA PRO A 63 2.53 -12.95 -8.84
C PRO A 63 1.73 -11.65 -9.00
N PHE A 64 1.77 -10.78 -7.99
CA PHE A 64 1.07 -9.50 -8.02
C PHE A 64 2.00 -8.43 -8.56
N ARG A 65 1.67 -7.91 -9.75
CA ARG A 65 2.44 -6.84 -10.40
C ARG A 65 1.72 -5.52 -10.21
N LEU A 66 2.37 -4.61 -9.49
CA LEU A 66 1.88 -3.26 -9.25
C LEU A 66 2.71 -2.32 -10.13
N SER A 67 2.05 -1.54 -10.97
CA SER A 67 2.69 -0.52 -11.82
C SER A 67 1.97 0.81 -11.67
N MET A 68 2.73 1.87 -11.42
CA MET A 68 2.22 3.22 -11.38
C MET A 68 2.25 3.80 -12.79
N ARG A 69 1.08 4.21 -13.30
CA ARG A 69 0.96 4.93 -14.57
C ARG A 69 0.76 6.42 -14.29
N PRO A 70 1.80 7.26 -14.42
CA PRO A 70 1.64 8.70 -14.23
C PRO A 70 0.72 9.26 -15.31
N ASN A 71 -0.12 10.23 -14.95
CA ASN A 71 -1.03 10.91 -15.89
C ASN A 71 -1.98 9.95 -16.64
N ALA A 72 -2.41 8.85 -15.99
CA ALA A 72 -3.28 7.87 -16.62
C ALA A 72 -4.73 8.36 -16.85
N LEU A 73 -5.14 9.41 -16.14
CA LEU A 73 -6.50 9.94 -16.14
C LEU A 73 -6.45 11.46 -16.31
N ASN A 74 -7.41 11.99 -17.08
CA ASN A 74 -7.70 13.42 -17.13
C ASN A 74 -8.82 13.70 -16.13
N LEU A 75 -8.58 14.58 -15.17
CA LEU A 75 -9.51 14.92 -14.11
C LEU A 75 -10.03 16.35 -14.29
N ILE A 76 -11.32 16.57 -13.99
CA ILE A 76 -11.89 17.91 -13.89
C ILE A 76 -11.71 18.37 -12.45
N VAL A 77 -11.10 19.54 -12.25
CA VAL A 77 -10.86 20.13 -10.93
C VAL A 77 -11.60 21.47 -10.79
N PRO A 78 -11.97 21.89 -9.57
CA PRO A 78 -12.46 23.24 -9.33
C PRO A 78 -11.46 24.30 -9.77
N GLU A 79 -11.95 25.46 -10.24
CA GLU A 79 -11.09 26.55 -10.72
C GLU A 79 -10.15 27.10 -9.64
N ALA A 80 -10.54 27.03 -8.37
CA ALA A 80 -9.73 27.43 -7.22
C ALA A 80 -8.66 26.40 -6.80
N PHE A 81 -8.50 25.29 -7.54
CA PHE A 81 -7.54 24.25 -7.20
C PHE A 81 -6.15 24.59 -7.75
N ASP A 82 -5.36 25.31 -6.96
CA ASP A 82 -4.00 25.75 -7.31
C ASP A 82 -2.91 24.70 -7.04
N GLU A 83 -3.26 23.53 -6.50
CA GLU A 83 -2.29 22.47 -6.25
C GLU A 83 -2.08 21.60 -7.50
N PRO A 84 -0.83 21.21 -7.81
CA PRO A 84 -0.57 20.29 -8.90
C PRO A 84 -1.16 18.91 -8.57
N VAL A 85 -2.15 18.47 -9.34
CA VAL A 85 -2.65 17.09 -9.33
C VAL A 85 -1.55 16.18 -9.87
N ARG A 86 -0.91 15.39 -9.00
CA ARG A 86 0.18 14.46 -9.34
C ARG A 86 -0.21 13.00 -9.17
#